data_AF-A0A258LEY9-F1
#
_entry.id   AF-A0A258LEY9-F1
#
_cell.length_a   1.000
_cell.length_b   1.000
_cell.length_c   1.000
_cell.angle_alpha   90.00
_cell.angle_beta   90.00
_cell.angle_gamma   90.00
#
_symmetry.space_group_name_H-M   'P 1'
#
loop_
_entity.id
_entity.type
_entity.pdbx_description
1 polymer ?
#
loop_
_entity_poly.entity_id
_entity_poly.type
_entity_poly.pdbx_seq_one_letter_code
_entity_poly.pdbx_strand_id
1 'polypeptide(L)'
;MDNQCLILLSKFSVAARPFVGSVNSAKMIRDSQYAAEIFEQVDEIGNEELILLSLDLQNMLGMLASPAAEKVEQPAAPKYIFGARG
;
A
#
# COMPACT_ATOMS: atom_id res chain seq x y z
N MET A 1 -9.26 -17.41 8.45
CA MET A 1 -9.21 -16.02 8.93
C MET A 1 -8.61 -16.06 10.31
N ASP A 2 -7.33 -15.74 10.42
CA ASP A 2 -6.58 -15.81 11.67
C ASP A 2 -7.04 -14.75 12.67
N ASN A 3 -7.25 -15.13 13.93
CA ASN A 3 -7.68 -14.22 15.00
C ASN A 3 -6.74 -13.01 15.15
N GLN A 4 -5.46 -13.20 14.84
CA GLN A 4 -4.47 -12.14 14.85
C GLN A 4 -4.74 -11.04 13.80
N CYS A 5 -5.31 -11.41 12.65
CA CYS A 5 -5.66 -10.46 11.59
C CYS A 5 -6.78 -9.51 12.03
N LEU A 6 -7.80 -10.07 12.69
CA LEU A 6 -8.91 -9.27 13.24
C LEU A 6 -8.43 -8.32 14.35
N ILE A 7 -7.49 -8.76 15.18
CA ILE A 7 -6.90 -7.93 16.24
C ILE A 7 -6.08 -6.78 15.62
N LEU A 8 -5.25 -7.04 14.61
CA LEU A 8 -4.50 -6.00 13.91
C LEU A 8 -5.42 -5.01 13.19
N LEU A 9 -6.45 -5.50 12.49
CA LEU A 9 -7.45 -4.64 11.83
C LEU A 9 -8.18 -3.74 12.80
N SER A 10 -8.54 -4.23 13.99
CA SER A 10 -9.21 -3.43 15.01
C SER A 10 -8.28 -2.38 15.61
N LYS A 11 -7.02 -2.72 15.91
CA LYS A 11 -6.00 -1.77 16.37
C LYS A 11 -5.76 -0.68 15.33
N PHE A 12 -5.56 -1.07 14.08
CA PHE A 12 -5.36 -0.15 12.96
C PHE A 12 -6.58 0.76 12.76
N SER A 13 -7.80 0.20 12.76
CA SER A 13 -9.04 0.97 12.64
C SER A 13 -9.16 2.06 13.72
N VAL A 14 -8.81 1.73 14.97
CA VAL A 14 -8.86 2.69 16.09
C VAL A 14 -7.76 3.74 15.97
N ALA A 15 -6.54 3.34 15.60
CA ALA A 15 -5.40 4.23 15.46
C ALA A 15 -5.52 5.18 14.25
N ALA A 16 -6.09 4.70 13.14
CA ALA A 16 -6.29 5.46 11.91
C ALA A 16 -7.50 6.41 12.01
N ARG A 17 -8.46 6.13 12.89
CA ARG A 17 -9.68 6.92 13.08
C ARG A 17 -9.48 8.44 13.22
N PRO A 18 -8.54 8.96 14.03
CA PRO A 18 -8.31 10.39 14.15
C PRO A 18 -7.79 11.06 12.86
N PHE A 19 -7.26 10.30 11.90
CA PHE A 19 -6.64 10.85 10.71
C PHE A 19 -7.44 10.56 9.43
N VAL A 20 -7.85 9.30 9.23
CA VAL A 20 -8.53 8.79 8.04
C VAL A 20 -10.04 8.64 8.26
N GLY A 21 -10.50 8.72 9.51
CA GLY A 21 -11.89 8.53 9.87
C GLY A 21 -12.29 7.05 10.00
N SER A 22 -13.56 6.74 9.81
CA SER A 22 -14.07 5.39 10.04
C SER A 22 -13.56 4.39 8.99
N VAL A 23 -12.56 3.59 9.36
CA VAL A 23 -12.03 2.51 8.52
C VAL A 23 -12.95 1.29 8.55
N ASN A 24 -13.36 0.80 7.37
CA ASN A 24 -14.18 -0.39 7.26
C ASN A 24 -13.30 -1.64 7.05
N SER A 25 -13.05 -2.39 8.13
CA SER A 25 -12.22 -3.59 8.13
C SER A 25 -12.71 -4.67 7.15
N ALA A 26 -14.03 -4.80 6.95
CA ALA A 26 -14.59 -5.78 6.03
C ALA A 26 -14.31 -5.41 4.56
N LYS A 27 -14.31 -4.10 4.24
CA LYS A 27 -13.88 -3.62 2.92
C LYS A 27 -12.39 -3.79 2.72
N MET A 28 -11.54 -3.51 3.72
CA MET A 28 -10.08 -3.70 3.59
C MET A 28 -9.69 -5.13 3.21
N ILE A 29 -10.43 -6.13 3.68
CA ILE A 29 -10.15 -7.54 3.36
C ILE A 29 -10.64 -7.91 1.94
N ARG A 30 -11.75 -7.33 1.49
CA ARG A 30 -12.43 -7.72 0.24
C ARG A 30 -12.05 -6.88 -0.97
N ASP A 31 -11.56 -5.67 -0.72
CA ASP A 31 -11.31 -4.66 -1.73
C ASP A 31 -9.88 -4.12 -1.55
N SER A 32 -9.00 -4.57 -2.45
CA SER A 32 -7.59 -4.20 -2.43
C SER A 32 -7.37 -2.74 -2.80
N GLN A 33 -8.27 -2.12 -3.59
CA GLN A 33 -8.15 -0.69 -3.91
C GLN A 33 -8.44 0.15 -2.68
N TYR A 34 -9.53 -0.18 -1.97
CA TYR A 34 -9.86 0.51 -0.72
C TYR A 34 -8.76 0.38 0.33
N ALA A 35 -8.15 -0.80 0.47
CA ALA A 35 -7.04 -0.98 1.39
C ALA A 35 -5.81 -0.13 0.98
N ALA A 36 -5.48 -0.07 -0.32
CA ALA A 36 -4.38 0.73 -0.83
C ALA A 36 -4.57 2.24 -0.55
N GLU A 37 -5.76 2.79 -0.82
CA GLU A 37 -6.07 4.21 -0.54
C GLU A 37 -5.91 4.55 0.95
N ILE A 38 -6.35 3.65 1.84
CA ILE A 38 -6.21 3.82 3.28
C ILE A 38 -4.73 3.76 3.70
N PHE A 39 -3.94 2.88 3.09
CA PHE A 39 -2.51 2.78 3.37
C PHE A 39 -1.72 3.99 2.87
N GLU A 40 -2.06 4.51 1.69
CA GLU A 40 -1.45 5.73 1.13
C GLU A 40 -1.71 6.94 2.04
N GLN A 41 -2.96 7.12 2.50
CA GLN A 41 -3.29 8.18 3.45
C GLN A 41 -2.51 8.05 4.77
N VAL A 42 -2.33 6.81 5.26
CA VAL A 42 -1.52 6.54 6.45
C VAL A 42 -0.04 6.87 6.24
N ASP A 43 0.50 6.59 5.05
CA ASP A 43 1.87 6.93 4.69
C ASP A 43 2.07 8.46 4.65
N GLU A 44 1.12 9.20 4.06
CA GLU A 44 1.12 10.67 4.02
C GLU A 44 1.08 11.33 5.41
N ILE A 45 0.41 10.70 6.38
CA ILE A 45 0.34 11.20 7.77
C ILE A 45 1.72 11.14 8.45
N GLY A 46 2.59 10.20 8.05
CA GLY A 46 3.94 10.07 8.60
C GLY A 46 4.00 9.59 10.05
N ASN A 47 2.94 8.95 10.56
CA ASN A 47 2.93 8.39 11.91
C ASN A 47 3.55 6.98 11.90
N GLU A 48 4.74 6.86 12.48
CA GLU A 48 5.54 5.62 12.49
C GLU A 48 4.78 4.40 13.02
N GLU A 49 3.96 4.55 14.06
CA GLU A 49 3.19 3.43 14.63
C GLU A 49 2.11 2.93 13.65
N LEU A 50 1.48 3.86 12.94
CA LEU A 50 0.46 3.54 11.95
C LEU A 50 1.06 2.92 10.69
N ILE A 51 2.24 3.37 10.27
CA ILE A 51 2.99 2.82 9.14
C ILE A 51 3.44 1.38 9.45
N LEU A 52 3.91 1.11 10.68
CA LEU A 52 4.25 -0.26 11.08
C LEU A 52 3.01 -1.17 11.09
N LEU A 53 1.89 -0.68 11.60
CA LEU A 53 0.62 -1.42 11.60
C LEU A 53 0.09 -1.66 10.18
N SER A 54 0.25 -0.71 9.26
CA SER A 54 -0.17 -0.87 7.87
C SER A 54 0.67 -1.93 7.15
N LEU A 55 1.99 -1.95 7.39
CA LEU A 55 2.90 -2.98 6.87
C LEU A 55 2.55 -4.38 7.37
N ASP A 56 2.30 -4.54 8.68
CA ASP A 56 1.87 -5.81 9.26
C ASP A 56 0.53 -6.28 8.66
N LEU A 57 -0.40 -5.35 8.43
CA LEU A 57 -1.67 -5.65 7.78
C LEU A 57 -1.51 -6.04 6.31
N GLN A 58 -0.67 -5.34 5.55
CA GLN A 58 -0.36 -5.70 4.17
C GLN A 58 0.25 -7.10 4.08
N ASN A 59 1.11 -7.47 5.03
CA ASN A 59 1.71 -8.80 5.11
C ASN A 59 0.64 -9.88 5.34
N MET A 60 -0.25 -9.63 6.32
CA MET A 60 -1.33 -10.55 6.71
C MET A 60 -2.42 -10.68 5.64
N LEU A 61 -2.70 -9.62 4.89
CA LEU A 61 -3.65 -9.64 3.77
C LEU A 61 -3.04 -10.23 2.50
N GLY A 62 -1.75 -10.58 2.49
CA GLY A 62 -1.02 -11.00 1.30
C GLY A 62 -0.94 -9.90 0.23
N MET A 63 -1.15 -8.65 0.65
CA MET A 63 -1.12 -7.45 -0.18
C MET A 63 0.26 -6.80 -0.25
N LEU A 64 1.22 -7.33 0.51
CA LEU A 64 2.65 -7.10 0.31
C LEU A 64 3.03 -7.71 -1.05
N ALA A 65 2.64 -7.02 -2.11
CA ALA A 65 3.25 -7.18 -3.39
C ALA A 65 4.74 -6.93 -3.15
N SER A 66 5.55 -7.94 -3.45
CA SER A 66 6.98 -7.77 -3.70
C SER A 66 7.16 -6.45 -4.47
N PRO A 67 8.16 -5.61 -4.17
CA PRO A 67 8.30 -4.26 -4.73
C PRO A 67 8.51 -4.32 -6.25
N ALA A 68 7.43 -4.55 -6.99
CA ALA A 68 7.22 -4.03 -8.32
C ALA A 68 6.59 -2.67 -8.04
N ALA A 69 7.43 -1.68 -7.74
CA ALA A 69 7.83 -0.76 -8.80
C ALA A 69 6.55 -0.30 -9.48
N GLU A 70 5.91 0.67 -8.84
CA GLU A 70 5.01 1.56 -9.53
C GLU A 70 5.78 2.07 -10.75
N LYS A 71 5.41 1.47 -11.88
CA LYS A 71 5.97 1.74 -13.18
C LYS A 71 5.44 3.10 -13.56
N VAL A 72 6.12 4.12 -13.06
CA VAL A 72 6.01 5.49 -13.55
C VAL A 72 6.15 5.40 -15.07
N GLU A 73 5.10 5.86 -15.71
CA GLU A 73 4.89 5.88 -17.14
C GLU A 73 6.11 6.47 -17.88
N GLN A 74 6.47 5.80 -18.98
CA GLN A 74 7.57 6.14 -19.88
C GLN A 74 7.56 7.62 -20.32
N PRO A 75 8.75 8.18 -20.56
CA PRO A 75 9.00 8.78 -21.87
C PRO A 75 9.94 7.88 -22.66
N ALA A 76 9.42 7.46 -23.82
CA ALA A 76 10.08 6.59 -24.77
C ALA A 76 11.49 7.07 -25.12
N ALA A 77 12.47 6.19 -24.96
CA ALA A 77 13.80 6.36 -25.50
C ALA A 77 13.75 6.41 -27.04
N PRO A 78 14.32 7.44 -27.70
CA PRO A 78 14.74 7.28 -29.08
C PRO A 78 16.04 6.46 -29.11
N LYS A 79 15.88 5.25 -29.64
CA LYS A 79 16.88 4.29 -30.13
C LYS A 79 18.20 4.94 -30.57
N TYR A 80 19.30 4.48 -29.97
CA TYR A 80 20.64 4.59 -30.54
C TYR A 80 20.68 3.90 -31.91
N ILE A 81 20.78 4.69 -32.98
CA ILE A 81 21.11 4.15 -34.31
C ILE A 81 22.62 4.03 -34.40
N PHE A 82 23.03 2.77 -34.34
CA PHE A 82 24.21 2.13 -34.89
C PHE A 82 25.09 2.97 -35.83
N GLY A 83 26.41 2.93 -35.57
CA GLY A 83 27.42 3.44 -36.47
C GLY A 83 27.41 2.73 -37.82
N ALA A 84 27.39 3.53 -38.88
CA ALA A 84 27.89 3.18 -40.21
C ALA A 84 28.10 4.48 -41.00
N ARG A 85 29.28 5.09 -40.85
CA ARG A 85 29.97 5.96 -41.83
C ARG A 85 31.26 6.50 -41.23
N GLY A 86 32.37 6.09 -41.82
CA GLY A 86 33.76 6.44 -41.52
C GLY A 86 34.66 5.50 -42.28
#